data_AF-A0A0C9XE14-F1
#
_entry.id   AF-A0A0C9XE14-F1
#
_cell.length_a   1.000
_cell.length_b   1.000
_cell.length_c   1.000
_cell.angle_alpha   90.00
_cell.angle_beta   90.00
_cell.angle_gamma   90.00
#
_symmetry.space_group_name_H-M   'P 1'
#
loop_
_entity.id
_entity.type
_entity.pdbx_description
1 polymer ?
#
loop_
_entity_poly.entity_id
_entity_poly.type
_entity_poly.pdbx_seq_one_letter_code
_entity_poly.pdbx_strand_id
1 'polypeptide(L)'
;TWFGISVTYLRFYKGLQVQGIDRTSLPYYTRLQPFAAWYACISTFIICFFNGWSVFLKGNWNNATFITSYLPFILSPILFGGAYLYYGTPPARASEMDFESDLAQIAAEEVDDPPPRNKMEAFWQWL
;
A
#
# COMPACT_ATOMS: atom_id res chain seq x y z
N THR A 1 2.91 5.89 -3.44
CA THR A 1 4.12 5.03 -3.44
C THR A 1 3.76 3.66 -2.87
N TRP A 2 4.51 2.61 -3.24
CA TRP A 2 4.36 1.22 -2.75
C TRP A 2 4.29 1.10 -1.22
N PHE A 3 5.08 1.90 -0.49
CA PHE A 3 5.02 1.94 0.97
C PHE A 3 3.62 2.34 1.46
N GLY A 4 3.08 3.43 0.92
CA GLY A 4 1.73 3.91 1.27
C GLY A 4 0.64 2.91 0.92
N ILE A 5 0.74 2.24 -0.25
CA ILE A 5 -0.21 1.20 -0.66
C ILE A 5 -0.19 0.05 0.35
N SER A 6 0.98 -0.44 0.73
CA SER A 6 1.13 -1.50 1.73
C SER A 6 0.61 -1.08 3.10
N VAL A 7 0.89 0.14 3.56
CA VAL A 7 0.35 0.66 4.84
C VAL A 7 -1.18 0.76 4.80
N THR A 8 -1.76 1.28 3.72
CA THR A 8 -3.22 1.34 3.55
C THR A 8 -3.83 -0.05 3.55
N TYR A 9 -3.22 -1.01 2.83
CA TYR A 9 -3.68 -2.40 2.83
C TYR A 9 -3.61 -3.05 4.23
N LEU A 10 -2.53 -2.84 4.99
CA LEU A 10 -2.42 -3.37 6.35
C LEU A 10 -3.51 -2.82 7.27
N ARG A 11 -3.90 -1.55 7.08
CA ARG A 11 -5.02 -0.94 7.81
C ARG A 11 -6.38 -1.49 7.35
N PHE A 12 -6.59 -1.62 6.05
CA PHE A 12 -7.78 -2.25 5.46
C PHE A 12 -7.98 -3.68 5.99
N TYR A 13 -6.91 -4.49 5.94
CA TYR A 13 -6.88 -5.86 6.45
C TYR A 13 -7.25 -5.91 7.94
N LYS A 14 -6.71 -5.01 8.75
CA LYS A 14 -7.07 -4.89 10.17
C LYS A 14 -8.54 -4.50 10.36
N GLY A 15 -9.09 -3.62 9.52
CA GLY A 15 -10.50 -3.24 9.54
C GLY A 15 -11.42 -4.44 9.32
N LEU A 16 -11.16 -5.23 8.27
CA LEU A 16 -11.92 -6.46 7.99
C LEU A 16 -11.89 -7.43 9.18
N GLN A 17 -10.70 -7.65 9.76
CA GLN A 17 -10.55 -8.53 10.91
C GLN A 17 -11.35 -8.06 12.14
N VAL A 18 -11.35 -6.77 12.43
CA VAL A 18 -12.07 -6.21 13.58
C VAL A 18 -13.59 -6.27 13.39
N GLN A 19 -14.06 -6.13 12.15
CA GLN A 19 -15.49 -6.17 11.80
C GLN A 19 -15.99 -7.57 11.48
N GLY A 20 -15.13 -8.59 11.53
CA GLY A 20 -15.51 -9.99 11.29
C GLY A 20 -15.82 -10.33 9.83
N ILE A 21 -15.37 -9.50 8.88
CA ILE A 21 -15.57 -9.73 7.45
C ILE A 21 -14.53 -10.74 6.96
N ASP A 22 -14.99 -11.84 6.37
CA ASP A 22 -14.08 -12.82 5.80
C ASP A 22 -13.45 -12.27 4.52
N ARG A 23 -12.12 -12.26 4.48
CA ARG A 23 -11.36 -11.78 3.33
C ARG A 23 -11.55 -12.64 2.09
N THR A 24 -11.92 -13.91 2.25
CA THR A 24 -12.17 -14.78 1.10
C THR A 24 -13.48 -14.47 0.37
N SER A 25 -14.36 -13.66 0.97
CA SER A 25 -15.56 -13.17 0.30
C SER A 25 -15.29 -12.01 -0.66
N LEU A 26 -14.08 -11.45 -0.67
CA LEU A 26 -13.70 -10.39 -1.60
C LEU A 26 -13.42 -10.97 -3.00
N PRO A 27 -13.80 -10.25 -4.08
CA PRO A 27 -13.49 -10.69 -5.45
C PRO A 27 -12.00 -10.92 -5.68
N TYR A 28 -11.16 -10.05 -5.10
CA TYR A 28 -9.71 -10.12 -5.19
C TYR A 28 -9.07 -10.34 -3.82
N TYR A 29 -8.55 -11.54 -3.59
CA TYR A 29 -7.73 -11.86 -2.42
C TYR A 29 -6.61 -12.83 -2.77
N THR A 30 -5.48 -12.72 -2.06
CA THR A 30 -4.36 -13.66 -2.21
C THR A 30 -4.03 -14.32 -0.87
N ARG A 31 -3.57 -15.57 -0.92
CA ARG A 31 -3.27 -16.36 0.29
C ARG A 31 -2.04 -15.83 1.06
N LEU A 32 -1.17 -15.08 0.40
CA LEU A 32 0.07 -14.54 0.98
C LEU A 32 -0.15 -13.29 1.82
N GLN A 33 -1.31 -12.64 1.74
CA GLN A 33 -1.60 -11.47 2.55
C GLN A 33 -1.99 -11.89 3.98
N PRO A 34 -1.58 -11.13 5.02
CA PRO A 34 -0.93 -9.81 4.97
C PRO A 34 0.61 -9.86 4.94
N PHE A 35 1.22 -11.05 4.88
CA PHE A 35 2.68 -11.19 4.89
C PHE A 35 3.34 -10.49 3.69
N ALA A 36 2.76 -10.62 2.50
CA ALA A 36 3.21 -9.91 1.30
C ALA A 36 3.19 -8.37 1.49
N ALA A 37 2.14 -7.82 2.11
CA ALA A 37 2.07 -6.39 2.41
C ALA A 37 3.14 -5.94 3.42
N TRP A 38 3.40 -6.73 4.48
CA TRP A 38 4.49 -6.44 5.41
C TRP A 38 5.86 -6.49 4.73
N TYR A 39 6.10 -7.51 3.91
CA TYR A 39 7.31 -7.63 3.11
C TYR A 39 7.51 -6.41 2.20
N ALA A 40 6.48 -6.03 1.44
CA ALA A 40 6.52 -4.88 0.54
C ALA A 40 6.75 -3.55 1.29
N CYS A 41 6.13 -3.39 2.47
CA CYS A 41 6.30 -2.22 3.32
C CYS A 41 7.76 -2.08 3.80
N ILE A 42 8.31 -3.15 4.38
CA ILE A 42 9.68 -3.17 4.94
C ILE A 42 10.72 -3.06 3.82
N SER A 43 10.56 -3.80 2.73
CA SER A 43 11.51 -3.78 1.62
C SER A 43 11.56 -2.41 0.95
N THR A 44 10.40 -1.79 0.70
CA THR A 44 10.34 -0.43 0.14
C THR A 44 11.02 0.58 1.07
N PHE A 45 10.76 0.49 2.37
CA PHE A 45 11.41 1.37 3.35
C PHE A 45 12.94 1.23 3.30
N ILE A 46 13.47 0.00 3.29
CA ILE A 46 14.90 -0.27 3.20
C ILE A 46 15.49 0.26 1.88
N ILE A 47 14.86 -0.05 0.76
CA ILE A 47 15.32 0.40 -0.57
C ILE A 47 15.36 1.92 -0.64
N CYS A 48 14.33 2.60 -0.16
CA CYS A 48 14.29 4.06 -0.11
C CYS A 48 15.36 4.63 0.84
N PHE A 49 15.61 4.00 1.98
CA PHE A 49 16.61 4.47 2.93
C PHE A 49 18.04 4.39 2.37
N PHE A 50 18.36 3.31 1.65
CA PHE A 50 19.65 3.15 0.98
C PHE A 50 19.71 3.83 -0.40
N ASN A 51 18.60 4.38 -0.88
CA ASN A 51 18.59 5.16 -2.11
C ASN A 51 19.45 6.41 -1.91
N GLY A 52 20.49 6.56 -2.72
CA GLY A 52 21.42 7.68 -2.60
C GLY A 52 22.58 7.46 -1.63
N TRP A 53 22.76 6.27 -1.06
CA TRP A 53 23.85 5.97 -0.12
C TRP A 53 25.25 6.33 -0.65
N SER A 54 25.45 6.31 -1.97
CA SER A 54 26.71 6.68 -2.61
C SER A 54 27.19 8.09 -2.27
N VAL A 55 26.30 9.03 -1.91
CA VAL A 55 26.70 10.40 -1.53
C VAL A 55 27.53 10.46 -0.27
N PHE A 56 27.47 9.42 0.58
CA PHE A 56 28.27 9.30 1.80
C PHE A 56 29.65 8.68 1.55
N LEU A 57 29.93 8.19 0.34
CA LEU A 57 31.25 7.69 -0.01
C LEU A 57 32.22 8.86 -0.22
N LYS A 58 33.47 8.67 0.23
CA LYS A 58 34.53 9.68 0.10
C LYS A 58 34.68 10.14 -1.37
N GLY A 59 34.52 11.44 -1.61
CA GLY A 59 34.64 12.05 -2.94
C GLY A 59 33.37 12.05 -3.79
N ASN A 60 32.25 11.48 -3.31
CA ASN A 60 30.99 11.37 -4.06
C ASN A 60 29.88 12.30 -3.55
N TRP A 61 30.23 13.32 -2.77
CA TRP A 61 29.24 14.26 -2.25
C TRP A 61 28.55 15.03 -3.40
N ASN A 62 27.23 14.92 -3.47
CA ASN A 62 26.42 15.62 -4.46
C ASN A 62 25.15 16.15 -3.79
N ASN A 63 25.02 17.48 -3.74
CA ASN A 63 23.88 18.15 -3.11
C ASN A 63 22.55 17.79 -3.78
N ALA A 64 22.52 17.69 -5.11
CA ALA A 64 21.30 17.38 -5.85
C ALA A 64 20.82 15.97 -5.51
N THR A 65 21.70 14.97 -5.57
CA THR A 65 21.39 13.57 -5.22
C THR A 65 20.97 13.43 -3.76
N PHE A 66 21.66 14.12 -2.83
CA PHE A 66 21.29 14.07 -1.41
C PHE A 66 19.87 14.62 -1.19
N ILE A 67 19.57 15.79 -1.75
CA ILE A 67 18.25 16.41 -1.58
C ILE A 67 17.18 15.54 -2.26
N THR A 68 17.38 15.10 -3.51
CA THR A 68 16.35 14.33 -4.22
C THR A 68 16.11 12.94 -3.64
N SER A 69 17.13 12.29 -3.06
CA SER A 69 16.99 10.98 -2.41
C SER A 69 16.38 11.05 -1.01
N TYR A 70 16.77 12.03 -0.18
CA TYR A 70 16.41 12.04 1.24
C TYR A 70 15.28 13.02 1.60
N LEU A 71 15.11 14.12 0.87
CA LEU A 71 14.07 15.10 1.16
C LEU A 71 12.65 14.48 1.09
N PRO A 72 12.28 13.66 0.09
CA PRO A 72 10.96 13.06 0.03
C PRO A 72 10.65 12.15 1.22
N PHE A 73 11.67 11.50 1.79
CA PHE A 73 11.54 10.62 2.93
C PHE A 73 11.15 11.39 4.21
N ILE A 74 11.65 12.62 4.35
CA ILE A 74 11.31 13.52 5.46
C ILE A 74 9.99 14.26 5.18
N LEU A 75 9.80 14.75 3.95
CA LEU A 75 8.60 15.52 3.59
C LEU A 75 7.34 14.66 3.60
N SER A 76 7.41 13.39 3.20
CA SER A 76 6.22 12.52 3.14
C SER A 76 5.47 12.42 4.47
N PRO A 77 6.10 12.05 5.62
CA PRO A 77 5.39 12.01 6.90
C PRO A 77 4.96 13.40 7.39
N ILE A 78 5.71 14.47 7.07
CA ILE A 78 5.32 15.85 7.42
C ILE A 78 4.05 16.25 6.68
N LEU A 79 3.98 16.02 5.37
CA LEU A 79 2.81 16.34 4.57
C LEU A 79 1.62 15.47 4.95
N PHE A 80 1.85 14.18 5.21
CA PHE A 80 0.78 13.27 5.62
C PHE A 80 0.22 13.61 7.01
N GLY A 81 1.09 13.84 7.99
CA GLY A 81 0.68 14.32 9.32
C GLY A 81 0.07 15.72 9.27
N GLY A 82 0.66 16.62 8.46
CA GLY A 82 0.18 17.97 8.23
C GLY A 82 -1.21 18.00 7.59
N ALA A 83 -1.51 17.08 6.67
CA ALA A 83 -2.85 16.92 6.11
C ALA A 83 -3.86 16.57 7.19
N TYR A 84 -3.54 15.64 8.11
CA TYR A 84 -4.43 15.33 9.22
C TYR A 84 -4.67 16.51 10.16
N LEU A 85 -3.63 17.31 10.42
CA LEU A 85 -3.77 18.52 11.23
C LEU A 85 -4.59 19.60 10.52
N TYR A 86 -4.40 19.76 9.21
CA TYR A 86 -5.07 20.78 8.40
C TYR A 86 -6.56 20.46 8.18
N TYR A 87 -6.88 19.23 7.78
CA TYR A 87 -8.26 18.82 7.52
C TYR A 87 -9.02 18.46 8.81
N GLY A 88 -8.32 18.29 9.94
CA GLY A 88 -8.95 17.94 11.22
C GLY A 88 -9.60 16.55 11.24
N THR A 89 -9.38 15.74 10.22
CA THR A 89 -9.96 14.40 10.07
C THR A 89 -8.94 13.35 10.51
N PRO A 90 -9.06 12.77 11.72
CA PRO A 90 -8.14 11.73 12.14
C PRO A 90 -8.29 10.48 11.26
N PRO A 91 -7.25 9.64 11.18
CA PRO A 91 -7.36 8.35 10.51
C PRO A 91 -8.51 7.52 11.11
N ALA A 92 -9.40 7.01 10.25
CA ALA A 92 -10.53 6.16 10.66
C ALA A 92 -10.08 4.98 11.54
N ARG A 93 -10.82 4.74 12.62
CA ARG A 93 -10.60 3.58 13.49
C ARG A 93 -10.95 2.30 12.72
N ALA A 94 -10.22 1.22 12.99
CA ALA A 94 -10.44 -0.05 12.28
C ALA A 94 -11.90 -0.56 12.39
N SER A 95 -12.56 -0.32 13.52
CA SER A 95 -13.96 -0.68 13.78
C SER A 95 -14.98 0.21 13.07
N GLU A 96 -14.56 1.35 12.53
CA GLU A 96 -15.44 2.37 11.91
C GLU A 96 -15.12 2.57 10.43
N MET A 97 -14.26 1.72 9.87
CA MET A 97 -13.98 1.74 8.44
C MET A 97 -15.22 1.31 7.68
N ASP A 98 -15.58 2.07 6.65
CA ASP A 98 -16.69 1.76 5.78
C ASP A 98 -16.28 0.69 4.76
N PHE A 99 -17.04 -0.42 4.73
CA PHE A 99 -16.88 -1.53 3.79
C PHE A 99 -18.18 -1.83 3.03
N GLU A 100 -19.21 -1.00 3.16
CA GLU A 100 -20.54 -1.25 2.58
C GLU A 100 -20.91 -0.23 1.51
N SER A 101 -20.52 1.04 1.69
CA SER A 101 -20.83 2.09 0.71
C SER A 101 -20.23 1.78 -0.65
N ASP A 102 -20.96 2.17 -1.69
CA ASP A 102 -20.55 2.08 -3.11
C ASP A 102 -20.32 0.65 -3.65
N LEU A 103 -20.49 -0.41 -2.85
CA LEU A 103 -20.33 -1.80 -3.31
C LEU A 103 -21.21 -2.13 -4.52
N ALA A 104 -22.45 -1.64 -4.54
CA ALA A 104 -23.38 -1.87 -5.65
C ALA A 104 -22.93 -1.17 -6.94
N GLN A 105 -22.30 0.01 -6.82
CA GLN A 105 -21.75 0.71 -7.98
C GLN A 105 -20.50 -0.01 -8.48
N ILE A 106 -19.59 -0.41 -7.59
CA ILE A 106 -18.37 -1.15 -7.94
C ILE A 106 -18.74 -2.45 -8.66
N ALA A 107 -19.70 -3.21 -8.13
CA ALA A 107 -20.16 -4.45 -8.75
C ALA A 107 -20.82 -4.24 -10.13
N ALA A 108 -21.39 -3.06 -10.39
CA ALA A 108 -21.97 -2.73 -11.70
C ALA A 108 -20.92 -2.29 -12.73
N GLU A 109 -19.79 -1.75 -12.26
CA GLU A 109 -18.65 -1.32 -13.09
C GLU A 109 -17.61 -2.43 -13.29
N GLU A 110 -17.62 -3.48 -12.45
CA GLU A 110 -16.71 -4.61 -12.53
C GLU A 110 -16.91 -5.39 -13.84
N VAL A 111 -15.84 -5.49 -14.63
CA VAL A 111 -15.82 -6.26 -15.87
C VAL A 111 -15.37 -7.68 -15.53
N ASP A 112 -16.21 -8.67 -15.79
CA ASP A 112 -15.87 -10.08 -15.56
C ASP A 112 -14.63 -10.48 -16.39
N ASP A 113 -13.56 -10.87 -15.70
CA ASP A 113 -12.38 -11.44 -16.35
C ASP A 113 -12.76 -12.78 -17.01
N PRO A 114 -12.37 -13.02 -18.28
CA PRO A 114 -12.67 -14.28 -18.93
C PRO A 114 -11.99 -15.45 -18.21
N PRO A 115 -12.64 -16.63 -18.17
CA PRO A 115 -12.06 -17.81 -17.53
C PRO A 115 -10.73 -18.19 -18.21
N PRO A 116 -9.75 -18.69 -17.44
CA PRO A 116 -8.42 -18.96 -17.97
C PRO A 116 -8.46 -20.07 -19.02
N ARG A 117 -7.81 -19.84 -20.17
CA ARG A 117 -7.79 -20.80 -21.29
C ARG A 117 -6.83 -21.95 -21.03
N ASN A 118 -5.82 -21.75 -20.18
CA ASN A 118 -4.80 -22.76 -19.87
C ASN A 118 -4.23 -22.58 -18.45
N LYS A 119 -3.43 -23.55 -17.99
CA LYS A 119 -2.83 -23.55 -16.65
C LYS A 119 -1.86 -22.38 -16.40
N MET A 120 -1.24 -21.85 -17.45
CA MET A 120 -0.33 -20.70 -17.32
C MET A 120 -1.13 -19.43 -17.08
N GLU A 121 -2.22 -19.24 -17.82
CA GLU A 121 -3.16 -18.13 -17.63
C GLU A 121 -3.87 -18.23 -16.28
N ALA A 122 -4.26 -19.43 -15.84
CA ALA A 122 -4.82 -19.63 -14.50
C ALA A 122 -3.82 -19.28 -13.39
N PHE A 123 -2.54 -19.57 -13.59
CA PHE A 123 -1.49 -19.14 -12.66
C PHE A 123 -1.28 -17.62 -12.71
N TRP A 124 -1.28 -17.01 -13.89
CA TRP A 124 -1.15 -15.55 -14.05
C TRP A 124 -2.34 -14.78 -13.47
N GLN A 125 -3.57 -15.29 -13.61
CA GLN A 125 -4.77 -14.71 -12.99
C GLN A 125 -4.76 -14.87 -11.46
N TRP A 126 -4.13 -15.93 -10.95
CA TRP A 126 -3.97 -16.15 -9.52
C TRP A 126 -2.88 -15.27 -8.88
N LEU A 127 -1.81 -14.97 -9.63
CA LEU A 127 -0.63 -14.23 -9.15
C LEU A 127 -0.92 -12.73 -9.04
#